data_AF-A0A8H7NKM7-F1
#
_entry.id   AF-A0A8H7NKM7-F1
#
_cell.length_a   1.000
_cell.length_b   1.000
_cell.length_c   1.000
_cell.angle_alpha   90.00
_cell.angle_beta   90.00
_cell.angle_gamma   90.00
#
_symmetry.space_group_name_H-M   'P 1'
#
loop_
_entity.id
_entity.type
_entity.pdbx_description
1 polymer ?
#
loop_
_entity_poly.entity_id
_entity_poly.type
_entity_poly.pdbx_seq_one_letter_code
_entity_poly.pdbx_strand_id
1 'polypeptide(L)'
;MGSLIEHAAEVPLAAPLAPLAPANDFTPTQWSVFLAIADTVIPAIDAGGLLSARDGLEKKYYGEQPSDIPAFRELIRRMLFEGCPRAIPTSSGAYSAGSLVLTGRTSAINNQPRHVRGQILLSWSQSRFSALRLLQRQLVFITKQCWARTSPTFCSYAGIPRVPINCKVAKGYDFSFLQIPPGEVPEVIETDVVIVGSGCGGAVSARVLAEAGLRVLVVDKGYYWSPEYFPMEQDTGPINLLMNGTTDDGSVIIIAGQTWGGGGTINWSASLQLPGYVRREWANTGLPYFTSSAFQDSFERVSEAMSVSTENLRHSKPNQKLIKGCQRVGWSHAEVPQNCGGEDHFCGQCGMGCRSGGKKGPTQVWLPKASAAGATFMEGFDVTRVTFDDSVRGERKATGVEGVWRPRASEAVGFDANSPPRKVIVRAKKVIVSGGQFNLRSSCYVPV
;
A
#
# COMPACT_ATOMS: atom_id res chain seq x y z
N MET A 1 -19.55 28.71 -33.98
CA MET A 1 -18.28 27.96 -34.02
C MET A 1 -17.50 28.29 -32.75
N GLY A 2 -17.84 27.62 -31.65
CA GLY A 2 -17.14 27.77 -30.37
C GLY A 2 -16.55 26.41 -30.02
N SER A 3 -15.24 26.36 -29.80
CA SER A 3 -14.47 25.14 -29.56
C SER A 3 -14.94 24.45 -28.26
N LEU A 4 -15.70 23.38 -28.41
CA LEU A 4 -15.69 22.27 -27.45
C LEU A 4 -14.29 21.68 -27.53
N ILE A 5 -13.38 22.15 -26.68
CA ILE A 5 -12.17 21.41 -26.38
C ILE A 5 -12.66 20.12 -25.71
N GLU A 6 -12.64 19.05 -26.48
CA GLU A 6 -12.76 17.68 -26.00
C GLU A 6 -11.77 17.51 -24.84
N HIS A 7 -12.26 17.47 -23.60
CA HIS A 7 -11.51 16.87 -22.51
C HIS A 7 -11.49 15.37 -22.76
N ALA A 8 -10.62 14.93 -23.67
CA ALA A 8 -10.20 13.55 -23.74
C ALA A 8 -9.77 13.16 -22.31
N ALA A 9 -10.39 12.12 -21.76
CA ALA A 9 -10.02 11.60 -20.46
C ALA A 9 -8.58 11.11 -20.54
N GLU A 10 -7.63 11.93 -20.07
CA GLU A 10 -6.23 11.53 -20.02
C GLU A 10 -6.12 10.33 -19.09
N VAL A 11 -5.66 9.21 -19.65
CA VAL A 11 -5.31 8.00 -18.91
C VAL A 11 -4.19 8.35 -17.91
N PRO A 12 -4.18 7.81 -16.68
CA PRO A 12 -3.07 8.00 -15.77
C PRO A 12 -1.74 7.60 -16.38
N LEU A 13 -0.68 8.35 -16.06
CA LEU A 13 0.67 7.98 -16.44
C LEU A 13 1.01 6.63 -15.80
N ALA A 14 1.67 5.76 -16.58
CA ALA A 14 2.13 4.48 -16.09
C ALA A 14 3.17 4.70 -15.00
N ALA A 15 2.92 4.16 -13.80
CA ALA A 15 3.90 4.19 -12.72
C ALA A 15 4.95 3.10 -12.98
N PRO A 16 6.21 3.44 -13.26
CA PRO A 16 7.23 2.44 -13.52
C PRO A 16 7.44 1.56 -12.29
N LEU A 17 7.77 0.30 -12.54
CA LEU A 17 8.25 -0.63 -11.52
C LEU A 17 9.76 -0.76 -11.64
N ALA A 18 10.44 -0.90 -10.50
CA ALA A 18 11.85 -1.25 -10.49
C ALA A 18 12.08 -2.57 -11.26
N PRO A 19 13.21 -2.72 -11.98
CA PRO A 19 13.56 -3.99 -12.61
C PRO A 19 13.61 -5.13 -11.59
N LEU A 20 13.11 -6.31 -11.98
CA LEU A 20 13.21 -7.51 -11.15
C LEU A 20 14.67 -7.91 -10.94
N ALA A 21 15.06 -8.21 -9.70
CA ALA A 21 16.40 -8.74 -9.43
C ALA A 21 16.60 -10.12 -10.14
N PRO A 22 17.66 -10.32 -10.96
CA PRO A 22 17.84 -11.54 -11.74
C PRO A 22 17.98 -12.82 -10.89
N ALA A 23 18.56 -12.71 -9.69
CA ALA A 23 18.84 -13.84 -8.81
C ALA A 23 17.62 -14.38 -8.04
N ASN A 24 16.48 -13.69 -8.14
CA ASN A 24 15.29 -13.94 -7.34
C ASN A 24 14.17 -14.55 -8.20
N ASP A 25 14.23 -15.87 -8.41
CA ASP A 25 13.22 -16.60 -9.18
C ASP A 25 13.06 -18.06 -8.72
N PHE A 26 11.92 -18.64 -9.03
CA PHE A 26 11.69 -20.08 -8.92
C PHE A 26 12.46 -20.84 -10.02
N THR A 27 12.88 -22.06 -9.68
CA THR A 27 13.36 -23.02 -10.70
C THR A 27 12.23 -23.40 -11.66
N PRO A 28 12.53 -23.89 -12.88
CA PRO A 28 11.51 -24.34 -13.83
C PRO A 28 10.51 -25.34 -13.24
N THR A 29 10.98 -26.26 -12.39
CA THR A 29 10.13 -27.25 -11.72
C THR A 29 9.21 -26.61 -10.69
N GLN A 30 9.72 -25.67 -9.89
CA GLN A 30 8.90 -24.92 -8.92
C GLN A 30 7.82 -24.11 -9.64
N TRP A 31 8.14 -23.48 -10.77
CA TRP A 31 7.15 -22.81 -11.61
C TRP A 31 6.08 -23.78 -12.13
N SER A 32 6.48 -24.95 -12.64
CA SER A 32 5.53 -25.97 -13.11
C SER A 32 4.55 -26.39 -12.01
N VAL A 33 5.04 -26.60 -10.78
CA VAL A 33 4.19 -26.93 -9.62
C VAL A 33 3.26 -25.77 -9.24
N PHE A 34 3.80 -24.57 -9.10
CA PHE A 34 3.02 -23.42 -8.70
C PHE A 34 1.92 -23.09 -9.70
N LEU A 35 2.24 -23.06 -11.00
CA LEU A 35 1.28 -22.77 -12.06
C LEU A 35 0.21 -23.86 -12.17
N ALA A 36 0.57 -25.13 -11.99
CA ALA A 36 -0.43 -26.20 -11.91
C ALA A 36 -1.39 -26.01 -10.72
N ILE A 37 -0.90 -25.53 -9.57
CA ILE A 37 -1.78 -25.18 -8.45
C ILE A 37 -2.65 -23.97 -8.82
N ALA A 38 -2.06 -22.93 -9.41
CA ALA A 38 -2.76 -21.71 -9.79
C ALA A 38 -3.91 -21.98 -10.78
N ASP A 39 -3.67 -22.77 -11.82
CA ASP A 39 -4.67 -23.20 -12.80
C ASP A 39 -5.74 -24.13 -12.20
N THR A 40 -5.47 -24.74 -11.05
CA THR A 40 -6.49 -25.48 -10.30
C THR A 40 -7.41 -24.53 -9.53
N VAL A 41 -6.86 -23.43 -9.02
CA VAL A 41 -7.60 -22.41 -8.26
C VAL A 41 -8.43 -21.52 -9.17
N ILE A 42 -7.86 -21.07 -10.30
CA ILE A 42 -8.53 -20.32 -11.35
C ILE A 42 -8.42 -21.15 -12.64
N PRO A 43 -9.41 -22.01 -12.90
CA PRO A 43 -9.35 -22.91 -14.03
C PRO A 43 -9.92 -22.29 -15.29
N ALA A 44 -9.29 -22.60 -16.43
CA ALA A 44 -9.97 -22.49 -17.71
C ALA A 44 -11.17 -23.45 -17.75
N ILE A 45 -12.31 -22.92 -18.19
CA ILE A 45 -13.57 -23.63 -18.36
C ILE A 45 -13.92 -23.54 -19.85
N ASP A 46 -14.04 -24.70 -20.49
CA ASP A 46 -14.63 -24.76 -21.81
C ASP A 46 -16.13 -24.48 -21.67
N ALA A 47 -16.55 -23.27 -22.05
CA ALA A 47 -17.93 -22.84 -22.00
C ALA A 47 -18.79 -23.42 -23.14
N GLY A 48 -18.30 -24.47 -23.82
CA GLY A 48 -18.94 -25.17 -24.94
C GLY A 48 -20.45 -25.32 -24.81
N GLY A 49 -21.19 -24.62 -25.69
CA GLY A 49 -22.64 -24.69 -25.85
C GLY A 49 -23.49 -23.87 -24.86
N LEU A 50 -22.92 -23.38 -23.75
CA LEU A 50 -23.65 -22.60 -22.73
C LEU A 50 -23.73 -21.10 -23.03
N LEU A 51 -22.88 -20.60 -23.94
CA LEU A 51 -22.82 -19.19 -24.31
C LEU A 51 -23.47 -18.99 -25.69
N SER A 52 -24.40 -18.03 -25.77
CA SER A 52 -24.90 -17.57 -27.06
C SER A 52 -23.72 -16.99 -27.88
N ALA A 53 -23.79 -17.04 -29.21
CA ALA A 53 -22.74 -16.54 -30.11
C ALA A 53 -22.43 -15.03 -29.99
N ARG A 54 -23.03 -14.32 -29.01
CA ARG A 54 -22.73 -12.95 -28.62
C ARG A 54 -21.88 -12.96 -27.34
N ASP A 55 -20.58 -13.09 -27.53
CA ASP A 55 -19.55 -12.19 -26.97
C ASP A 55 -18.22 -12.92 -26.80
N GLY A 56 -17.27 -12.60 -27.68
CA GLY A 56 -15.91 -13.13 -27.64
C GLY A 56 -15.16 -12.83 -26.33
N LEU A 57 -15.65 -11.89 -25.50
CA LEU A 57 -15.12 -11.60 -24.18
C LEU A 57 -15.43 -12.71 -23.17
N GLU A 58 -16.65 -13.27 -23.17
CA GLU A 58 -17.04 -14.32 -22.22
C GLU A 58 -16.21 -15.59 -22.45
N LYS A 59 -16.08 -16.00 -23.72
CA LYS A 59 -15.23 -17.13 -24.09
C LYS A 59 -13.76 -16.92 -23.67
N LYS A 60 -13.23 -15.71 -23.83
CA LYS A 60 -11.87 -15.37 -23.38
C LYS A 60 -11.76 -15.41 -21.86
N TYR A 61 -12.73 -14.86 -21.14
CA TYR A 61 -12.75 -14.84 -19.67
C TYR A 61 -12.83 -16.25 -19.08
N TYR A 62 -13.76 -17.08 -19.55
CA TYR A 62 -13.88 -18.45 -19.08
C TYR A 62 -12.72 -19.35 -19.51
N GLY A 63 -12.13 -19.10 -20.69
CA GLY A 63 -10.96 -19.83 -21.18
C GLY A 63 -9.63 -19.37 -20.59
N GLU A 64 -9.61 -18.32 -19.76
CA GLU A 64 -8.40 -17.78 -19.17
C GLU A 64 -7.93 -18.61 -17.98
N GLN A 65 -6.62 -18.80 -17.86
CA GLN A 65 -5.98 -19.41 -16.68
C GLN A 65 -4.67 -18.68 -16.36
N PRO A 66 -4.22 -18.68 -15.08
CA PRO A 66 -3.03 -17.94 -14.65
C PRO A 66 -1.74 -18.28 -15.41
N SER A 67 -1.54 -19.54 -15.80
CA SER A 67 -0.31 -19.99 -16.45
C SER A 67 -0.05 -19.38 -17.83
N ASP A 68 -1.11 -18.90 -18.49
CA ASP A 68 -1.07 -18.26 -19.81
C ASP A 68 -0.87 -16.74 -19.75
N ILE A 69 -0.79 -16.15 -18.56
CA ILE A 69 -0.67 -14.69 -18.35
C ILE A 69 0.78 -14.34 -17.95
N PRO A 70 1.61 -13.75 -18.83
CA PRO A 70 2.99 -13.40 -18.48
C PRO A 70 3.09 -12.45 -17.28
N ALA A 71 2.20 -11.44 -17.21
CA ALA A 71 2.14 -10.49 -16.10
C ALA A 71 1.82 -11.16 -14.75
N PHE A 72 1.10 -12.29 -14.75
CA PHE A 72 0.85 -13.07 -13.53
C PHE A 72 2.15 -13.62 -12.95
N ARG A 73 3.03 -14.20 -13.79
CA ARG A 73 4.33 -14.71 -13.35
C ARG A 73 5.22 -13.59 -12.82
N GLU A 74 5.26 -12.45 -13.51
CA GLU A 74 6.03 -11.29 -13.07
C GLU A 74 5.55 -10.79 -11.69
N LEU A 75 4.24 -10.63 -11.52
CA LEU A 75 3.68 -10.16 -10.25
C LEU A 75 3.93 -11.15 -9.10
N ILE A 76 3.88 -12.47 -9.36
CA ILE A 76 4.26 -13.48 -8.36
C ILE A 76 5.72 -13.31 -7.94
N ARG A 77 6.65 -13.12 -8.89
CA ARG A 77 8.07 -12.90 -8.56
C ARG A 77 8.24 -11.69 -7.66
N ARG A 78 7.59 -10.57 -7.99
CA ARG A 78 7.65 -9.35 -7.19
C ARG A 78 7.11 -9.57 -5.77
N MET A 79 5.94 -10.18 -5.63
CA MET A 79 5.35 -10.36 -4.31
C MET A 79 6.13 -11.33 -3.43
N LEU A 80 6.72 -12.38 -4.00
CA LEU A 80 7.44 -13.41 -3.25
C LEU A 80 8.88 -13.05 -2.93
N PHE A 81 9.58 -12.38 -3.84
CA PHE A 81 11.01 -12.16 -3.69
C PHE A 81 11.40 -10.69 -3.41
N GLU A 82 10.50 -9.73 -3.65
CA GLU A 82 10.77 -8.30 -3.44
C GLU A 82 9.88 -7.70 -2.35
N GLY A 83 8.63 -8.17 -2.22
CA GLY A 83 7.64 -7.60 -1.31
C GLY A 83 7.62 -8.17 0.11
N CYS A 84 8.16 -9.37 0.35
CA CYS A 84 8.14 -9.99 1.68
C CYS A 84 9.36 -10.93 1.89
N PRO A 85 10.37 -10.54 2.69
CA PRO A 85 11.57 -11.36 2.91
C PRO A 85 11.34 -12.71 3.62
N ARG A 86 10.11 -13.03 4.08
CA ARG A 86 9.84 -14.17 4.97
C ARG A 86 8.59 -15.01 4.66
N ALA A 87 7.84 -14.74 3.60
CA ALA A 87 6.60 -15.46 3.33
C ALA A 87 6.73 -16.36 2.10
N ILE A 88 7.41 -17.50 2.30
CA ILE A 88 7.07 -18.85 1.84
C ILE A 88 8.33 -19.67 2.11
N PRO A 89 8.27 -20.74 2.93
CA PRO A 89 9.29 -21.75 2.90
C PRO A 89 9.38 -22.24 1.46
N THR A 90 10.43 -21.85 0.74
CA THR A 90 10.85 -22.43 -0.54
C THR A 90 11.31 -23.89 -0.37
N SER A 91 10.93 -24.54 0.73
CA SER A 91 11.15 -25.95 1.00
C SER A 91 10.26 -26.78 0.07
N SER A 92 10.72 -26.97 -1.16
CA SER A 92 11.20 -28.25 -1.70
C SER A 92 10.37 -29.53 -1.47
N GLY A 93 9.14 -29.45 -0.98
CA GLY A 93 8.35 -30.63 -0.62
C GLY A 93 7.57 -31.25 -1.77
N ALA A 94 7.30 -30.50 -2.85
CA ALA A 94 6.49 -30.96 -3.97
C ALA A 94 7.28 -31.71 -5.06
N TYR A 95 8.44 -32.28 -4.71
CA TYR A 95 9.16 -33.22 -5.57
C TYR A 95 8.68 -34.65 -5.33
N SER A 96 8.94 -35.57 -6.26
CA SER A 96 8.41 -36.96 -6.26
C SER A 96 8.53 -37.68 -4.92
N ALA A 97 9.61 -37.47 -4.15
CA ALA A 97 9.81 -38.07 -2.83
C ALA A 97 8.94 -37.45 -1.72
N GLY A 98 8.67 -36.13 -1.74
CA GLY A 98 7.81 -35.44 -0.78
C GLY A 98 6.33 -35.41 -1.18
N SER A 99 6.02 -35.72 -2.45
CA SER A 99 4.65 -35.76 -2.97
C SER A 99 3.78 -36.76 -2.22
N LEU A 100 4.30 -37.93 -1.84
CA LEU A 100 3.51 -38.91 -1.10
C LEU A 100 3.15 -38.41 0.30
N VAL A 101 4.10 -37.79 0.99
CA VAL A 101 3.91 -37.25 2.35
C VAL A 101 2.96 -36.06 2.35
N LEU A 102 3.04 -35.18 1.33
CA LEU A 102 2.25 -33.96 1.29
C LEU A 102 0.89 -34.13 0.60
N THR A 103 0.79 -35.01 -0.39
CA THR A 103 -0.41 -35.13 -1.24
C THR A 103 -1.12 -36.48 -1.10
N GLY A 104 -0.49 -37.46 -0.43
CA GLY A 104 -0.97 -38.84 -0.42
C GLY A 104 -0.81 -39.55 -1.78
N ARG A 105 -0.03 -38.98 -2.72
CA ARG A 105 0.18 -39.50 -4.08
C ARG A 105 1.66 -39.61 -4.43
N THR A 106 2.02 -40.68 -5.13
CA THR A 106 3.40 -40.94 -5.59
C THR A 106 3.82 -40.05 -6.76
N SER A 107 2.90 -39.65 -7.64
CA SER A 107 3.18 -38.69 -8.71
C SER A 107 3.08 -37.26 -8.20
N ALA A 108 4.01 -36.41 -8.66
CA ALA A 108 4.07 -34.99 -8.33
C ALA A 108 2.77 -34.25 -8.68
N ILE A 109 2.41 -33.24 -7.88
CA ILE A 109 1.13 -32.53 -7.99
C ILE A 109 0.88 -31.89 -9.36
N ASN A 110 1.93 -31.40 -10.04
CA ASN A 110 1.83 -30.82 -11.39
C ASN A 110 1.45 -31.84 -12.46
N ASN A 111 1.77 -33.12 -12.25
CA ASN A 111 1.45 -34.20 -13.18
C ASN A 111 0.07 -34.81 -12.90
N GLN A 112 -0.62 -34.38 -11.83
CA GLN A 112 -1.93 -34.90 -11.48
C GLN A 112 -3.04 -34.21 -12.31
N PRO A 113 -4.10 -34.94 -12.69
CA PRO A 113 -5.29 -34.33 -13.28
C PRO A 113 -5.86 -33.22 -12.40
N ARG A 114 -6.47 -32.18 -13.02
CA ARG A 114 -6.99 -31.01 -12.29
C ARG A 114 -7.91 -31.37 -11.12
N HIS A 115 -8.82 -32.31 -11.31
CA HIS A 115 -9.74 -32.73 -10.25
C HIS A 115 -9.00 -33.35 -9.04
N VAL A 116 -7.90 -34.08 -9.28
CA VAL A 116 -7.03 -34.64 -8.23
C VAL A 116 -6.27 -33.52 -7.52
N ARG A 117 -5.71 -32.55 -8.26
CA ARG A 117 -5.09 -31.34 -7.67
C ARG A 117 -6.09 -30.60 -6.75
N GLY A 118 -7.34 -30.48 -7.18
CA GLY A 118 -8.41 -29.88 -6.39
C GLY A 118 -8.68 -30.63 -5.08
N GLN A 119 -8.74 -31.97 -5.13
CA GLN A 119 -8.88 -32.80 -3.92
C GLN A 119 -7.69 -32.64 -2.96
N ILE A 120 -6.47 -32.51 -3.47
CA ILE A 120 -5.27 -32.27 -2.66
C ILE A 120 -5.36 -30.89 -1.96
N LEU A 121 -5.76 -29.83 -2.67
CA LEU A 121 -5.94 -28.51 -2.06
C LEU A 121 -7.06 -28.53 -1.00
N LEU A 122 -8.16 -29.23 -1.25
CA LEU A 122 -9.23 -29.38 -0.26
C LEU A 122 -8.75 -30.15 0.98
N SER A 123 -7.99 -31.23 0.81
CA SER A 123 -7.44 -31.99 1.94
C SER A 123 -6.47 -31.16 2.79
N TRP A 124 -5.65 -30.30 2.16
CA TRP A 124 -4.79 -29.36 2.88
C TRP A 124 -5.59 -28.35 3.71
N SER A 125 -6.72 -27.85 3.19
CA SER A 125 -7.57 -26.88 3.91
C SER A 125 -8.20 -27.46 5.19
N GLN A 126 -8.44 -28.78 5.20
CA GLN A 126 -9.04 -29.53 6.30
C GLN A 126 -8.02 -30.32 7.12
N SER A 127 -6.73 -30.20 6.80
CA SER A 127 -5.66 -30.97 7.43
C SER A 127 -5.58 -30.68 8.93
N ARG A 128 -5.23 -31.70 9.73
CA ARG A 128 -4.95 -31.52 11.17
C ARG A 128 -3.67 -30.68 11.39
N PHE A 129 -2.76 -30.65 10.42
CA PHE A 129 -1.53 -29.86 10.46
C PHE A 129 -1.77 -28.41 10.05
N SER A 130 -1.46 -27.47 10.95
CA SER A 130 -1.64 -26.03 10.72
C SER A 130 -0.82 -25.51 9.55
N ALA A 131 0.38 -26.04 9.34
CA ALA A 131 1.26 -25.67 8.22
C ALA A 131 0.63 -25.92 6.84
N LEU A 132 -0.07 -27.05 6.66
CA LEU A 132 -0.75 -27.36 5.40
C LEU A 132 -1.96 -26.46 5.17
N ARG A 133 -2.72 -26.15 6.23
CA ARG A 133 -3.83 -25.20 6.14
C ARG A 133 -3.33 -23.80 5.78
N LEU A 134 -2.22 -23.37 6.38
CA LEU A 134 -1.59 -22.08 6.06
C LEU A 134 -1.09 -22.05 4.61
N LEU A 135 -0.35 -23.08 4.18
CA LEU A 135 0.14 -23.19 2.80
C LEU A 135 -1.00 -23.11 1.78
N GLN A 136 -2.08 -23.85 2.00
CA GLN A 136 -3.25 -23.84 1.14
C GLN A 136 -3.89 -22.44 1.05
N ARG A 137 -4.12 -21.78 2.19
CA ARG A 137 -4.68 -20.43 2.23
C ARG A 137 -3.80 -19.45 1.46
N GLN A 138 -2.48 -19.52 1.66
CA GLN A 138 -1.52 -18.64 0.99
C GLN A 138 -1.50 -18.86 -0.53
N LEU A 139 -1.44 -20.11 -0.99
CA LEU A 139 -1.44 -20.44 -2.42
C LEU A 139 -2.74 -20.01 -3.11
N VAL A 140 -3.90 -20.21 -2.47
CA VAL A 140 -5.19 -19.76 -3.01
C VAL A 140 -5.29 -18.24 -3.02
N PHE A 141 -4.91 -17.60 -1.91
CA PHE A 141 -4.97 -16.14 -1.78
C PHE A 141 -4.08 -15.46 -2.82
N ILE A 142 -2.80 -15.86 -2.89
CA ILE A 142 -1.84 -15.24 -3.81
C ILE A 142 -2.24 -15.44 -5.27
N THR A 143 -2.75 -16.62 -5.63
CA THR A 143 -3.24 -16.89 -6.99
C THR A 143 -4.40 -15.96 -7.33
N LYS A 144 -5.41 -15.88 -6.47
CA LYS A 144 -6.59 -15.03 -6.71
C LYS A 144 -6.22 -13.56 -6.79
N GLN A 145 -5.34 -13.09 -5.91
CA GLN A 145 -4.89 -11.69 -5.89
C GLN A 145 -4.10 -11.33 -7.14
N CYS A 146 -3.11 -12.15 -7.53
CA CYS A 146 -2.34 -11.90 -8.74
C CYS A 146 -3.20 -11.94 -9.99
N TRP A 147 -4.03 -12.99 -10.14
CA TRP A 147 -4.89 -13.14 -11.30
C TRP A 147 -5.86 -11.96 -11.44
N ALA A 148 -6.52 -11.55 -10.34
CA ALA A 148 -7.46 -10.42 -10.40
C ALA A 148 -6.79 -9.10 -10.81
N ARG A 149 -5.49 -8.94 -10.54
CA ARG A 149 -4.71 -7.72 -10.88
C ARG A 149 -4.14 -7.75 -12.28
N THR A 150 -3.82 -8.94 -12.82
CA THR A 150 -3.13 -9.08 -14.10
C THR A 150 -4.01 -9.63 -15.22
N SER A 151 -5.23 -10.10 -14.90
CA SER A 151 -6.16 -10.63 -15.88
C SER A 151 -6.49 -9.57 -16.96
N PRO A 152 -6.28 -9.88 -18.25
CA PRO A 152 -6.69 -9.00 -19.34
C PRO A 152 -8.21 -8.93 -19.50
N THR A 153 -8.96 -9.93 -19.01
CA THR A 153 -10.41 -10.05 -19.24
C THR A 153 -11.26 -9.67 -18.02
N PHE A 154 -10.77 -9.86 -16.80
CA PHE A 154 -11.58 -9.74 -15.57
C PHE A 154 -12.28 -8.39 -15.42
N CYS A 155 -11.55 -7.27 -15.53
CA CYS A 155 -12.12 -5.93 -15.37
C CYS A 155 -13.21 -5.65 -16.42
N SER A 156 -12.91 -5.95 -17.69
CA SER A 156 -13.84 -5.77 -18.81
C SER A 156 -15.10 -6.62 -18.64
N TYR A 157 -14.93 -7.89 -18.25
CA TYR A 157 -16.04 -8.81 -18.03
C TYR A 157 -16.91 -8.40 -16.82
N ALA A 158 -16.28 -7.94 -15.74
CA ALA A 158 -16.97 -7.45 -14.55
C ALA A 158 -17.62 -6.06 -14.75
N GLY A 159 -17.38 -5.39 -15.88
CA GLY A 159 -17.81 -4.01 -16.11
C GLY A 159 -17.14 -2.99 -15.19
N ILE A 160 -15.95 -3.31 -14.68
CA ILE A 160 -15.17 -2.45 -13.79
C ILE A 160 -14.09 -1.78 -14.64
N PRO A 161 -14.10 -0.43 -14.75
CA PRO A 161 -13.03 0.25 -15.46
C PRO A 161 -11.72 0.13 -14.66
N ARG A 162 -10.60 -0.10 -15.36
CA ARG A 162 -9.26 -0.20 -14.73
C ARG A 162 -8.88 1.08 -14.00
N VAL A 163 -9.24 2.23 -14.59
CA VAL A 163 -9.07 3.57 -14.03
C VAL A 163 -10.35 4.40 -14.27
N PRO A 164 -10.69 5.38 -13.42
CA PRO A 164 -11.89 6.18 -13.57
C PRO A 164 -11.86 7.00 -14.86
N ILE A 165 -12.94 6.93 -15.64
CA ILE A 165 -13.01 7.50 -17.00
C ILE A 165 -13.25 9.03 -16.99
N ASN A 166 -13.69 9.61 -15.85
CA ASN A 166 -14.06 11.04 -15.76
C ASN A 166 -13.43 11.76 -14.55
N CYS A 167 -12.18 11.45 -14.21
CA CYS A 167 -11.50 12.14 -13.11
C CYS A 167 -10.74 13.37 -13.62
N LYS A 168 -11.03 14.53 -13.04
CA LYS A 168 -10.21 15.75 -13.21
C LYS A 168 -8.81 15.48 -12.67
N VAL A 169 -7.78 15.95 -13.38
CA VAL A 169 -6.38 15.91 -12.92
C VAL A 169 -6.13 17.17 -12.09
N ALA A 170 -5.72 17.00 -10.83
CA ALA A 170 -5.21 18.12 -10.05
C ALA A 170 -3.79 18.46 -10.45
N LYS A 171 -3.43 19.74 -10.40
CA LYS A 171 -2.04 20.21 -10.58
C LYS A 171 -1.06 19.55 -9.59
N GLY A 172 -1.54 19.21 -8.39
CA GLY A 172 -0.67 18.76 -7.30
C GLY A 172 0.16 19.89 -6.71
N TYR A 173 1.16 19.52 -5.90
CA TYR A 173 2.16 20.43 -5.36
C TYR A 173 3.52 20.05 -5.91
N ASP A 174 4.34 21.06 -6.25
CA ASP A 174 5.69 20.85 -6.77
C ASP A 174 6.67 20.75 -5.60
N PHE A 175 6.84 19.54 -5.08
CA PHE A 175 7.77 19.28 -3.97
C PHE A 175 9.21 19.27 -4.47
N SER A 176 10.07 20.06 -3.83
CA SER A 176 11.52 19.94 -4.00
C SER A 176 12.09 18.96 -2.98
N PHE A 177 12.79 17.94 -3.46
CA PHE A 177 13.43 16.92 -2.64
C PHE A 177 14.95 17.02 -2.73
N LEU A 178 15.61 16.92 -1.58
CA LEU A 178 17.07 16.84 -1.50
C LEU A 178 17.58 15.66 -2.33
N GLN A 179 18.51 15.95 -3.24
CA GLN A 179 19.21 14.96 -4.03
C GLN A 179 20.61 14.77 -3.44
N ILE A 180 20.98 13.52 -3.18
CA ILE A 180 22.27 13.20 -2.58
C ILE A 180 23.22 12.83 -3.73
N PRO A 181 24.35 13.53 -3.94
CA PRO A 181 25.25 13.27 -5.07
C PRO A 181 25.82 11.83 -5.05
N PRO A 182 26.58 11.35 -6.03
CA PRO A 182 27.34 10.10 -5.88
C PRO A 182 28.51 10.26 -4.88
N GLY A 183 28.85 9.22 -4.12
CA GLY A 183 30.02 9.25 -3.21
C GLY A 183 30.13 8.05 -2.28
N GLU A 184 31.35 7.75 -1.83
CA GLU A 184 31.65 6.59 -0.96
C GLU A 184 31.46 6.87 0.54
N VAL A 185 31.64 8.12 0.97
CA VAL A 185 31.48 8.54 2.36
C VAL A 185 29.99 8.84 2.65
N PRO A 186 29.47 8.57 3.86
CA PRO A 186 28.11 8.96 4.21
C PRO A 186 27.90 10.49 4.09
N GLU A 187 26.79 10.89 3.47
CA GLU A 187 26.39 12.30 3.43
C GLU A 187 25.88 12.72 4.82
N VAL A 188 26.27 13.90 5.30
CA VAL A 188 25.85 14.41 6.61
C VAL A 188 24.99 15.66 6.44
N ILE A 189 23.75 15.60 6.94
CA ILE A 189 22.78 16.70 6.89
C ILE A 189 22.48 17.16 8.31
N GLU A 190 22.43 18.47 8.55
CA GLU A 190 22.10 19.04 9.86
C GLU A 190 20.78 19.80 9.83
N THR A 191 19.96 19.59 10.85
CA THR A 191 18.66 20.25 10.99
C THR A 191 18.30 20.43 12.47
N ASP A 192 17.26 21.21 12.81
CA ASP A 192 16.80 21.29 14.19
C ASP A 192 15.92 20.08 14.53
N VAL A 193 15.02 19.71 13.62
CA VAL A 193 14.13 18.55 13.78
C VAL A 193 14.16 17.69 12.51
N VAL A 194 14.37 16.39 12.70
CA VAL A 194 14.12 15.38 11.65
C VAL A 194 12.84 14.63 11.95
N ILE A 195 11.96 14.54 10.95
CA ILE A 195 10.68 13.81 11.02
C ILE A 195 10.77 12.60 10.09
N VAL A 196 10.73 11.40 10.66
CA VAL A 196 10.80 10.13 9.93
C VAL A 196 9.39 9.67 9.57
N GLY A 197 9.04 9.76 8.29
CA GLY A 197 7.72 9.44 7.74
C GLY A 197 6.88 10.69 7.48
N SER A 198 6.42 10.82 6.23
CA SER A 198 5.61 11.94 5.72
C SER A 198 4.09 11.71 5.85
N GLY A 199 3.68 10.67 6.59
CA GLY A 199 2.27 10.34 6.84
C GLY A 199 1.51 11.37 7.68
N CYS A 200 0.28 11.04 8.07
CA CYS A 200 -0.62 11.98 8.76
C CYS A 200 0.00 12.65 10.00
N GLY A 201 0.67 11.90 10.88
CA GLY A 201 1.32 12.47 12.07
C GLY A 201 2.51 13.36 11.72
N GLY A 202 3.38 12.87 10.83
CA GLY A 202 4.61 13.55 10.43
C GLY A 202 4.34 14.85 9.67
N ALA A 203 3.38 14.84 8.76
CA ALA A 203 3.02 16.02 7.98
C ALA A 203 2.40 17.14 8.83
N VAL A 204 1.51 16.81 9.78
CA VAL A 204 0.96 17.79 10.73
C VAL A 204 2.08 18.37 11.60
N SER A 205 2.96 17.52 12.12
CA SER A 205 4.10 17.93 12.94
C SER A 205 5.05 18.84 12.16
N ALA A 206 5.34 18.49 10.91
CA ALA A 206 6.21 19.26 10.02
C ALA A 206 5.69 20.68 9.82
N ARG A 207 4.39 20.82 9.53
CA ARG A 207 3.75 22.12 9.37
C ARG A 207 3.88 22.96 10.64
N VAL A 208 3.47 22.40 11.79
CA VAL A 208 3.45 23.14 13.06
C VAL A 208 4.85 23.61 13.46
N LEU A 209 5.86 22.75 13.31
CA LEU A 209 7.24 23.06 13.71
C LEU A 209 7.93 24.02 12.73
N ALA A 210 7.66 23.89 11.42
CA ALA A 210 8.18 24.82 10.43
C ALA A 210 7.53 26.22 10.57
N GLU A 211 6.21 26.30 10.79
CA GLU A 211 5.51 27.57 11.08
C GLU A 211 6.02 28.24 12.36
N ALA A 212 6.57 27.45 13.30
CA ALA A 212 7.24 27.96 14.50
C ALA A 212 8.70 28.40 14.27
N GLY A 213 9.21 28.36 13.03
CA GLY A 213 10.53 28.84 12.64
C GLY A 213 11.68 27.84 12.85
N LEU A 214 11.39 26.56 13.12
CA LEU A 214 12.41 25.53 13.22
C LEU A 214 12.85 25.05 11.84
N ARG A 215 14.13 24.71 11.66
CA ARG A 215 14.57 23.96 10.48
C ARG A 215 14.09 22.53 10.60
N VAL A 216 13.18 22.14 9.72
CA VAL A 216 12.56 20.82 9.71
C VAL A 216 12.95 20.09 8.43
N LEU A 217 13.47 18.88 8.59
CA LEU A 217 13.65 17.93 7.49
C LEU A 217 12.65 16.79 7.64
N VAL A 218 11.75 16.61 6.67
CA VAL A 218 10.88 15.44 6.60
C VAL A 218 11.49 14.42 5.65
N VAL A 219 11.62 13.19 6.12
CA VAL A 219 12.16 12.10 5.31
C VAL A 219 11.17 10.97 5.17
N ASP A 220 11.10 10.33 4.00
CA ASP A 220 10.24 9.18 3.76
C ASP A 220 10.95 8.15 2.89
N LYS A 221 10.73 6.86 3.17
CA LYS A 221 11.24 5.77 2.34
C LYS A 221 10.48 5.62 1.03
N GLY A 222 9.23 6.06 1.01
CA GLY A 222 8.40 6.10 -0.17
C GLY A 222 8.71 7.29 -1.07
N TYR A 223 8.08 7.26 -2.24
CA TYR A 223 8.26 8.19 -3.33
C TYR A 223 6.98 9.02 -3.52
N TYR A 224 7.11 10.29 -3.89
CA TYR A 224 6.02 11.17 -4.33
C TYR A 224 5.51 10.79 -5.72
N TRP A 225 4.22 10.88 -5.92
CA TRP A 225 3.61 10.68 -7.22
C TRP A 225 2.68 11.86 -7.48
N SER A 226 2.88 12.55 -8.61
CA SER A 226 1.97 13.62 -9.01
C SER A 226 0.58 13.04 -9.29
N PRO A 227 -0.48 13.86 -9.23
CA PRO A 227 -1.83 13.38 -9.51
C PRO A 227 -2.02 12.77 -10.90
N GLU A 228 -1.11 13.04 -11.85
CA GLU A 228 -1.12 12.47 -13.21
C GLU A 228 -0.92 10.94 -13.21
N TYR A 229 -0.21 10.40 -12.22
CA TYR A 229 -0.03 8.95 -12.03
C TYR A 229 -1.23 8.29 -11.35
N PHE A 230 -2.14 9.07 -10.76
CA PHE A 230 -3.24 8.54 -9.99
C PHE A 230 -4.54 8.43 -10.78
N PRO A 231 -5.44 7.51 -10.41
CA PRO A 231 -5.13 6.34 -9.60
C PRO A 231 -4.21 5.38 -10.38
N MET A 232 -3.29 4.73 -9.69
CA MET A 232 -2.45 3.71 -10.31
C MET A 232 -3.26 2.44 -10.63
N GLU A 233 -2.83 1.71 -11.66
CA GLU A 233 -3.42 0.41 -11.99
C GLU A 233 -3.18 -0.64 -10.89
N GLN A 234 -4.00 -1.67 -10.85
CA GLN A 234 -4.01 -2.66 -9.77
C GLN A 234 -2.78 -3.58 -9.76
N ASP A 235 -2.03 -3.64 -10.87
CA ASP A 235 -0.79 -4.39 -11.01
C ASP A 235 0.44 -3.61 -10.53
N THR A 236 0.43 -2.27 -10.63
CA THR A 236 1.54 -1.38 -10.30
C THR A 236 1.34 -0.63 -8.98
N GLY A 237 0.12 -0.16 -8.73
CA GLY A 237 -0.26 0.65 -7.56
C GLY A 237 0.09 0.00 -6.23
N PRO A 238 -0.30 -1.26 -5.97
CA PRO A 238 0.06 -1.95 -4.74
C PRO A 238 1.57 -2.04 -4.48
N ILE A 239 2.40 -2.11 -5.53
CA ILE A 239 3.86 -2.22 -5.38
C ILE A 239 4.45 -0.85 -5.05
N ASN A 240 3.99 0.20 -5.73
CA ASN A 240 4.51 1.55 -5.57
C ASN A 240 3.96 2.32 -4.37
N LEU A 241 2.79 1.93 -3.87
CA LEU A 241 2.05 2.70 -2.86
C LEU A 241 1.86 1.97 -1.53
N LEU A 242 1.98 0.64 -1.50
CA LEU A 242 1.68 -0.16 -0.32
C LEU A 242 2.92 -0.90 0.19
N MET A 243 2.93 -1.08 1.49
CA MET A 243 3.77 -2.05 2.18
C MET A 243 2.85 -3.07 2.83
N ASN A 244 3.11 -4.34 2.56
CA ASN A 244 2.36 -5.45 3.13
C ASN A 244 3.18 -6.10 4.25
N GLY A 245 2.50 -6.47 5.32
CA GLY A 245 3.05 -7.26 6.42
C GLY A 245 2.07 -8.36 6.80
N THR A 246 2.55 -9.36 7.53
CA THR A 246 1.70 -10.40 8.11
C THR A 246 2.17 -10.69 9.53
N THR A 247 1.27 -11.14 10.40
CA THR A 247 1.67 -11.75 11.67
C THR A 247 2.46 -13.03 11.44
N ASP A 248 3.29 -13.42 12.41
CA ASP A 248 4.17 -14.60 12.32
C ASP A 248 3.38 -15.91 12.05
N ASP A 249 2.13 -15.98 12.52
CA ASP A 249 1.22 -17.11 12.31
C ASP A 249 0.40 -17.02 11.01
N GLY A 250 0.55 -15.91 10.26
CA GLY A 250 -0.16 -15.66 9.02
C GLY A 250 -1.66 -15.36 9.17
N SER A 251 -2.14 -15.10 10.39
CA SER A 251 -3.58 -14.91 10.65
C SER A 251 -4.09 -13.51 10.33
N VAL A 252 -3.22 -12.49 10.40
CA VAL A 252 -3.56 -11.09 10.11
C VAL A 252 -2.62 -10.52 9.06
N ILE A 253 -3.21 -9.94 8.02
CA ILE A 253 -2.49 -9.19 6.98
C ILE A 253 -2.59 -7.69 7.30
N ILE A 254 -1.45 -7.01 7.26
CA ILE A 254 -1.33 -5.57 7.47
C ILE A 254 -1.02 -4.93 6.12
N ILE A 255 -1.79 -3.91 5.75
CA ILE A 255 -1.55 -3.09 4.57
C ILE A 255 -1.35 -1.65 5.04
N ALA A 256 -0.20 -1.08 4.71
CA ALA A 256 0.15 0.29 5.09
C ALA A 256 0.62 1.08 3.85
N GLY A 257 0.45 2.39 3.87
CA GLY A 257 0.94 3.25 2.79
C GLY A 257 2.46 3.43 2.85
N GLN A 258 3.13 3.15 1.74
CA GLN A 258 4.55 3.39 1.51
C GLN A 258 4.72 4.29 0.28
N THR A 259 4.38 5.56 0.46
CA THR A 259 4.47 6.62 -0.55
C THR A 259 4.52 7.96 0.19
N TRP A 260 4.97 9.03 -0.46
CA TRP A 260 4.90 10.37 0.11
C TRP A 260 3.46 10.70 0.54
N GLY A 261 3.29 11.15 1.78
CA GLY A 261 2.00 11.31 2.47
C GLY A 261 1.47 10.05 3.17
N GLY A 262 2.17 8.93 3.07
CA GLY A 262 1.85 7.66 3.72
C GLY A 262 0.42 7.18 3.48
N GLY A 263 -0.21 6.62 4.52
CA GLY A 263 -1.60 6.14 4.47
C GLY A 263 -2.62 7.23 4.09
N GLY A 264 -2.32 8.51 4.31
CA GLY A 264 -3.20 9.61 3.92
C GLY A 264 -3.36 9.75 2.39
N THR A 265 -2.34 9.35 1.62
CA THR A 265 -2.36 9.35 0.15
C THR A 265 -3.29 8.27 -0.41
N ILE A 266 -3.44 7.14 0.29
CA ILE A 266 -4.10 5.92 -0.23
C ILE A 266 -5.36 5.47 0.54
N ASN A 267 -5.72 6.09 1.66
CA ASN A 267 -6.95 5.71 2.39
C ASN A 267 -8.24 6.11 1.64
N TRP A 268 -9.39 5.70 2.19
CA TRP A 268 -10.73 5.96 1.65
C TRP A 268 -11.41 7.22 2.20
N SER A 269 -10.65 8.26 2.54
CA SER A 269 -11.14 9.57 3.03
C SER A 269 -11.93 9.59 4.35
N ALA A 270 -12.30 8.41 4.88
CA ALA A 270 -13.08 8.29 6.11
C ALA A 270 -12.41 9.01 7.28
N SER A 271 -13.15 9.93 7.89
CA SER A 271 -12.68 10.85 8.94
C SER A 271 -13.66 10.81 10.10
N LEU A 272 -13.46 9.86 11.01
CA LEU A 272 -14.40 9.58 12.11
C LEU A 272 -14.03 10.35 13.37
N GLN A 273 -15.06 10.84 14.07
CA GLN A 273 -14.91 11.28 15.46
C GLN A 273 -14.50 10.08 16.32
N LEU A 274 -13.49 10.25 17.17
CA LEU A 274 -13.12 9.23 18.15
C LEU A 274 -14.27 9.07 19.17
N PRO A 275 -14.90 7.88 19.29
CA PRO A 275 -16.05 7.72 20.18
C PRO A 275 -15.71 8.02 21.64
N GLY A 276 -16.65 8.64 22.35
CA GLY A 276 -16.44 9.06 23.75
C GLY A 276 -16.07 7.92 24.70
N TYR A 277 -16.55 6.70 24.46
CA TYR A 277 -16.19 5.55 25.29
C TYR A 277 -14.73 5.13 25.09
N VAL A 278 -14.19 5.18 23.86
CA VAL A 278 -12.77 4.90 23.57
C VAL A 278 -11.89 5.97 24.20
N ARG A 279 -12.29 7.25 24.12
CA ARG A 279 -11.58 8.36 24.77
C ARG A 279 -11.43 8.12 26.28
N ARG A 280 -12.52 7.70 26.94
CA ARG A 280 -12.51 7.37 28.38
C ARG A 280 -11.64 6.15 28.68
N GLU A 281 -11.72 5.12 27.85
CA GLU A 281 -10.86 3.92 27.99
C GLU A 281 -9.39 4.31 27.98
N TRP A 282 -8.93 5.10 27.01
CA TRP A 282 -7.54 5.55 26.94
C TRP A 282 -7.14 6.50 28.09
N ALA A 283 -8.06 7.37 28.51
CA ALA A 283 -7.81 8.21 29.68
C ALA A 283 -7.60 7.37 30.95
N ASN A 284 -8.38 6.31 31.13
CA ASN A 284 -8.25 5.37 32.25
C ASN A 284 -6.93 4.56 32.21
N THR A 285 -6.26 4.47 31.05
CA THR A 285 -4.92 3.88 30.94
C THR A 285 -3.78 4.88 31.23
N GLY A 286 -4.09 6.05 31.78
CA GLY A 286 -3.10 7.08 32.13
C GLY A 286 -2.85 8.13 31.04
N LEU A 287 -3.76 8.28 30.07
CA LEU A 287 -3.66 9.28 29.00
C LEU A 287 -4.79 10.33 29.11
N PRO A 288 -4.83 11.15 30.18
CA PRO A 288 -5.96 12.05 30.49
C PRO A 288 -6.23 13.10 29.40
N TYR A 289 -5.23 13.38 28.55
CA TYR A 289 -5.36 14.26 27.39
C TYR A 289 -6.56 13.90 26.51
N PHE A 290 -6.85 12.61 26.29
CA PHE A 290 -7.95 12.19 25.41
C PHE A 290 -9.33 12.61 25.89
N THR A 291 -9.53 12.88 27.18
CA THR A 291 -10.79 13.40 27.73
C THR A 291 -10.81 14.91 27.94
N SER A 292 -9.70 15.60 27.64
CA SER A 292 -9.59 17.05 27.78
C SER A 292 -10.28 17.82 26.65
N SER A 293 -10.55 19.10 26.88
CA SER A 293 -10.94 20.06 25.83
C SER A 293 -9.83 20.23 24.79
N ALA A 294 -8.55 20.26 25.19
CA ALA A 294 -7.43 20.43 24.28
C ALA A 294 -7.33 19.34 23.20
N PHE A 295 -7.75 18.10 23.50
CA PHE A 295 -7.87 17.06 22.47
C PHE A 295 -9.02 17.37 21.50
N GLN A 296 -10.15 17.86 22.00
CA GLN A 296 -11.29 18.25 21.18
C GLN A 296 -10.92 19.42 20.24
N ASP A 297 -10.25 20.45 20.76
CA ASP A 297 -9.75 21.58 19.97
C ASP A 297 -8.77 21.11 18.88
N SER A 298 -7.91 20.15 19.21
CA SER A 298 -6.97 19.56 18.24
C SER A 298 -7.70 18.78 17.15
N PHE A 299 -8.74 18.02 17.51
CA PHE A 299 -9.57 17.28 16.57
C PHE A 299 -10.31 18.22 15.62
N GLU A 300 -10.91 19.29 16.14
CA GLU A 300 -11.65 20.29 15.36
C GLU A 300 -10.72 21.01 14.39
N ARG A 301 -9.54 21.45 14.86
CA ARG A 301 -8.54 22.09 14.00
C ARG A 301 -8.09 21.21 12.83
N VAL A 302 -7.90 19.91 13.08
CA VAL A 302 -7.53 18.96 12.02
C VAL A 302 -8.70 18.73 11.06
N SER A 303 -9.91 18.56 11.59
CA SER A 303 -11.12 18.32 10.80
C SER A 303 -11.46 19.51 9.89
N GLU A 304 -11.34 20.72 10.41
CA GLU A 304 -11.51 21.97 9.66
C GLU A 304 -10.45 22.10 8.55
N ALA A 305 -9.17 21.90 8.89
CA ALA A 305 -8.07 21.98 7.92
C ALA A 305 -8.19 20.95 6.79
N MET A 306 -8.78 19.79 7.08
CA MET A 306 -9.06 18.72 6.11
C MET A 306 -10.45 18.84 5.48
N SER A 307 -11.24 19.85 5.86
CA SER A 307 -12.59 20.11 5.39
C SER A 307 -13.47 18.85 5.43
N VAL A 308 -13.47 18.19 6.60
CA VAL A 308 -14.25 16.97 6.84
C VAL A 308 -15.74 17.31 6.79
N SER A 309 -16.50 16.61 5.94
CA SER A 309 -17.92 16.85 5.74
C SER A 309 -18.69 15.57 5.39
N THR A 310 -20.01 15.63 5.56
CA THR A 310 -20.98 14.64 5.05
C THR A 310 -21.80 15.17 3.88
N GLU A 311 -21.53 16.41 3.45
CA GLU A 311 -22.20 17.02 2.31
C GLU A 311 -21.84 16.32 0.99
N ASN A 312 -22.83 16.28 0.08
CA ASN A 312 -22.70 15.73 -1.27
C ASN A 312 -22.19 14.27 -1.33
N LEU A 313 -22.37 13.50 -0.26
CA LEU A 313 -22.03 12.07 -0.25
C LEU A 313 -22.97 11.28 -1.18
N ARG A 314 -22.39 10.67 -2.20
CA ARG A 314 -23.12 9.79 -3.13
C ARG A 314 -22.94 8.31 -2.76
N HIS A 315 -23.97 7.68 -2.23
CA HIS A 315 -23.95 6.25 -1.91
C HIS A 315 -24.09 5.35 -3.15
N SER A 316 -23.24 4.33 -3.22
CA SER A 316 -23.35 3.24 -4.20
C SER A 316 -24.66 2.43 -4.00
N LYS A 317 -25.11 1.71 -5.04
CA LYS A 317 -26.29 0.84 -4.94
C LYS A 317 -26.19 -0.18 -3.78
N PRO A 318 -25.04 -0.86 -3.55
CA PRO A 318 -24.87 -1.70 -2.36
C PRO A 318 -25.07 -0.95 -1.04
N ASN A 319 -24.48 0.24 -0.87
CA ASN A 319 -24.64 1.03 0.35
C ASN A 319 -26.11 1.45 0.56
N GLN A 320 -26.82 1.85 -0.49
CA GLN A 320 -28.25 2.16 -0.41
C GLN A 320 -29.09 0.96 0.04
N LYS A 321 -28.76 -0.25 -0.44
CA LYS A 321 -29.43 -1.48 0.01
C LYS A 321 -29.16 -1.78 1.48
N LEU A 322 -27.92 -1.56 1.94
CA LEU A 322 -27.55 -1.74 3.35
C LEU A 322 -28.32 -0.76 4.25
N ILE A 323 -28.38 0.52 3.87
CA ILE A 323 -29.15 1.55 4.59
C ILE A 323 -30.63 1.15 4.69
N LYS A 324 -31.26 0.75 3.57
CA LYS A 324 -32.65 0.27 3.56
C LYS A 324 -32.85 -0.97 4.43
N GLY A 325 -31.86 -1.87 4.47
CA GLY A 325 -31.86 -3.03 5.33
C GLY A 325 -31.88 -2.64 6.81
N CYS A 326 -30.95 -1.77 7.24
CA CYS A 326 -30.88 -1.25 8.61
C CYS A 326 -32.20 -0.58 9.02
N GLN A 327 -32.79 0.25 8.15
CA GLN A 327 -34.07 0.90 8.40
C GLN A 327 -35.21 -0.10 8.65
N ARG A 328 -35.26 -1.21 7.90
CA ARG A 328 -36.31 -2.23 8.03
C ARG A 328 -36.22 -3.03 9.34
N VAL A 329 -35.01 -3.25 9.86
CA VAL A 329 -34.79 -4.04 11.07
C VAL A 329 -34.58 -3.16 12.32
N GLY A 330 -34.72 -1.83 12.19
CA GLY A 330 -34.54 -0.88 13.29
C GLY A 330 -33.09 -0.73 13.75
N TRP A 331 -32.11 -0.99 12.89
CA TRP A 331 -30.69 -0.81 13.21
C TRP A 331 -30.22 0.62 12.91
N SER A 332 -29.40 1.16 13.81
CA SER A 332 -28.75 2.47 13.60
C SER A 332 -27.80 2.43 12.42
N HIS A 333 -27.80 3.50 11.63
CA HIS A 333 -26.83 3.74 10.57
C HIS A 333 -26.48 5.24 10.53
N ALA A 334 -25.29 5.57 10.04
CA ALA A 334 -24.84 6.93 9.87
C ALA A 334 -23.95 7.04 8.62
N GLU A 335 -23.89 8.24 8.06
CA GLU A 335 -22.91 8.56 7.03
C GLU A 335 -21.51 8.64 7.65
N VAL A 336 -20.50 8.23 6.87
CA VAL A 336 -19.10 8.33 7.26
C VAL A 336 -18.58 9.67 6.75
N PRO A 337 -18.20 10.64 7.60
CA PRO A 337 -17.64 11.91 7.15
C PRO A 337 -16.36 11.69 6.35
N GLN A 338 -16.14 12.51 5.33
CA GLN A 338 -15.02 12.39 4.39
C GLN A 338 -14.23 13.70 4.33
N ASN A 339 -12.90 13.61 4.23
CA ASN A 339 -12.02 14.77 4.01
C ASN A 339 -11.96 15.19 2.53
N CYS A 340 -13.11 15.30 1.89
CA CYS A 340 -13.23 15.69 0.47
C CYS A 340 -13.71 17.13 0.28
N GLY A 341 -13.85 17.92 1.36
CA GLY A 341 -14.25 19.32 1.28
C GLY A 341 -15.71 19.55 0.92
N GLY A 342 -16.58 18.56 1.16
CA GLY A 342 -18.00 18.62 0.76
C GLY A 342 -18.23 18.47 -0.75
N GLU A 343 -17.20 18.17 -1.53
CA GLU A 343 -17.32 17.94 -2.98
C GLU A 343 -17.68 16.47 -3.30
N ASP A 344 -18.37 16.24 -4.42
CA ASP A 344 -18.62 14.87 -4.90
C ASP A 344 -17.27 14.17 -5.22
N HIS A 345 -17.02 13.05 -4.54
CA HIS A 345 -15.80 12.25 -4.69
C HIS A 345 -16.11 10.79 -5.09
N PHE A 346 -16.94 10.59 -6.12
CA PHE A 346 -17.32 9.26 -6.60
C PHE A 346 -16.32 8.66 -7.62
N CYS A 347 -15.04 8.50 -7.25
CA CYS A 347 -14.03 7.93 -8.17
C CYS A 347 -13.85 6.40 -8.03
N GLY A 348 -14.20 5.81 -6.88
CA GLY A 348 -14.11 4.37 -6.63
C GLY A 348 -12.69 3.80 -6.48
N GLN A 349 -11.65 4.64 -6.57
CA GLN A 349 -10.24 4.20 -6.65
C GLN A 349 -9.32 4.93 -5.66
N CYS A 350 -9.87 5.49 -4.56
CA CYS A 350 -9.10 6.25 -3.56
C CYS A 350 -7.92 5.45 -2.96
N GLY A 351 -8.04 4.11 -2.96
CA GLY A 351 -7.02 3.14 -2.57
C GLY A 351 -5.72 3.21 -3.37
N MET A 352 -5.78 3.74 -4.59
CA MET A 352 -4.66 3.82 -5.54
C MET A 352 -4.22 5.26 -5.82
N GLY A 353 -4.56 6.17 -4.91
CA GLY A 353 -4.23 7.59 -5.01
C GLY A 353 -5.36 8.45 -5.61
N CYS A 354 -5.30 9.75 -5.36
CA CYS A 354 -6.37 10.70 -5.69
C CYS A 354 -5.99 11.60 -6.87
N ARG A 355 -6.51 11.29 -8.07
CA ARG A 355 -6.26 12.08 -9.30
C ARG A 355 -6.76 13.52 -9.20
N SER A 356 -7.92 13.72 -8.57
CA SER A 356 -8.58 15.04 -8.51
C SER A 356 -8.06 15.96 -7.41
N GLY A 357 -7.19 15.48 -6.51
CA GLY A 357 -6.74 16.25 -5.35
C GLY A 357 -7.88 16.67 -4.39
N GLY A 358 -9.08 16.09 -4.56
CA GLY A 358 -10.23 16.37 -3.70
C GLY A 358 -10.03 15.85 -2.29
N LYS A 359 -9.35 14.71 -2.14
CA LYS A 359 -8.99 14.15 -0.83
C LYS A 359 -7.91 15.00 -0.15
N LYS A 360 -8.27 15.65 0.96
CA LYS A 360 -7.44 16.60 1.70
C LYS A 360 -6.50 15.90 2.68
N GLY A 361 -5.51 15.20 2.15
CA GLY A 361 -4.51 14.45 2.91
C GLY A 361 -3.21 15.22 3.21
N PRO A 362 -2.17 14.51 3.71
CA PRO A 362 -0.84 15.06 3.93
C PRO A 362 -0.26 15.86 2.75
N THR A 363 -0.38 15.35 1.53
CA THR A 363 0.20 15.96 0.33
C THR A 363 -0.61 17.15 -0.20
N GLN A 364 -1.87 17.33 0.25
CA GLN A 364 -2.75 18.42 -0.18
C GLN A 364 -2.83 19.56 0.84
N VAL A 365 -2.75 19.25 2.14
CA VAL A 365 -3.02 20.23 3.21
C VAL A 365 -1.76 20.58 3.98
N TRP A 366 -1.00 19.58 4.39
CA TRP A 366 -0.03 19.73 5.48
C TRP A 366 1.40 19.96 4.96
N LEU A 367 1.88 19.08 4.08
CA LEU A 367 3.24 19.17 3.52
C LEU A 367 3.42 20.42 2.63
N PRO A 368 2.44 20.86 1.81
CA PRO A 368 2.55 22.13 1.10
C PRO A 368 2.74 23.33 2.03
N LYS A 369 2.01 23.37 3.16
CA LYS A 369 2.14 24.44 4.15
C LYS A 369 3.47 24.38 4.89
N ALA A 370 3.95 23.17 5.22
CA ALA A 370 5.29 22.98 5.78
C ALA A 370 6.38 23.49 4.81
N SER A 371 6.23 23.20 3.52
CA SER A 371 7.14 23.68 2.47
C SER A 371 7.15 25.20 2.38
N ALA A 372 5.97 25.84 2.39
CA ALA A 372 5.84 27.30 2.39
C ALA A 372 6.45 27.95 3.64
N ALA A 373 6.48 27.23 4.78
CA ALA A 373 7.13 27.66 6.01
C ALA A 373 8.64 27.31 6.06
N GLY A 374 9.22 26.76 4.99
CA GLY A 374 10.66 26.50 4.88
C GLY A 374 11.12 25.10 5.27
N ALA A 375 10.21 24.13 5.46
CA ALA A 375 10.60 22.73 5.64
C ALA A 375 11.25 22.16 4.37
N THR A 376 12.26 21.32 4.55
CA THR A 376 12.93 20.57 3.47
C THR A 376 12.53 19.10 3.49
N PHE A 377 12.68 18.43 2.36
CA PHE A 377 12.13 17.08 2.15
C PHE A 377 13.14 16.13 1.52
N MET A 378 13.03 14.85 1.85
CA MET A 378 13.80 13.78 1.20
C MET A 378 12.92 12.54 1.04
N GLU A 379 12.65 12.17 -0.20
CA GLU A 379 12.00 10.90 -0.54
C GLU A 379 13.03 9.79 -0.81
N GLY A 380 12.60 8.53 -0.80
CA GLY A 380 13.48 7.38 -1.01
C GLY A 380 14.49 7.15 0.12
N PHE A 381 14.34 7.79 1.28
CA PHE A 381 15.24 7.63 2.44
C PHE A 381 14.68 6.62 3.45
N ASP A 382 15.25 5.42 3.44
CA ASP A 382 14.94 4.36 4.40
C ASP A 382 15.79 4.52 5.66
N VAL A 383 15.19 5.14 6.69
CA VAL A 383 15.81 5.31 8.01
C VAL A 383 15.87 3.96 8.72
N THR A 384 17.09 3.51 9.02
CA THR A 384 17.32 2.20 9.65
C THR A 384 17.63 2.32 11.14
N ARG A 385 18.09 3.49 11.62
CA ARG A 385 18.45 3.68 13.03
C ARG A 385 18.29 5.13 13.50
N VAL A 386 17.87 5.29 14.74
CA VAL A 386 17.97 6.56 15.50
C VAL A 386 19.31 6.58 16.22
N THR A 387 20.08 7.66 16.09
CA THR A 387 21.36 7.83 16.77
C THR A 387 21.16 8.48 18.13
N PHE A 388 21.99 8.11 19.11
CA PHE A 388 21.90 8.61 20.47
C PHE A 388 23.27 9.08 20.97
N ASP A 389 23.25 10.07 21.85
CA ASP A 389 24.36 10.42 22.72
C ASP A 389 24.20 9.66 24.03
N ASP A 390 25.19 8.81 24.32
CA ASP A 390 25.26 7.97 25.51
C ASP A 390 26.42 8.43 26.44
N SER A 391 26.97 9.64 26.22
CA SER A 391 28.11 10.17 26.99
C SER A 391 27.78 10.49 28.45
N VAL A 392 26.51 10.78 28.76
CA VAL A 392 26.02 11.05 30.12
C VAL A 392 25.33 9.81 30.68
N ARG A 393 25.90 9.24 31.75
CA ARG A 393 25.37 8.01 32.37
C ARG A 393 23.96 8.25 32.91
N GLY A 394 22.99 7.47 32.43
CA GLY A 394 21.59 7.54 32.86
C GLY A 394 20.71 8.44 31.99
N GLU A 395 21.30 9.18 31.05
CA GLU A 395 20.56 9.98 30.06
C GLU A 395 20.85 9.48 28.66
N ARG A 396 19.81 9.27 27.87
CA ARG A 396 19.93 8.85 26.47
C ARG A 396 19.21 9.84 25.58
N LYS A 397 19.99 10.68 24.89
CA LYS A 397 19.44 11.77 24.06
C LYS A 397 19.57 11.43 22.59
N ALA A 398 18.46 11.41 21.85
CA ALA A 398 18.51 11.24 20.40
C ALA A 398 19.27 12.41 19.75
N THR A 399 20.19 12.09 18.84
CA THR A 399 21.06 13.04 18.13
C THR A 399 20.79 13.11 16.64
N GLY A 400 19.91 12.25 16.12
CA GLY A 400 19.70 12.14 14.69
C GLY A 400 19.20 10.78 14.24
N VAL A 401 19.34 10.54 12.94
CA VAL A 401 19.01 9.26 12.29
C VAL A 401 20.06 8.93 11.24
N GLU A 402 20.24 7.64 10.97
CA GLU A 402 21.00 7.15 9.83
C GLU A 402 20.13 6.21 8.98
N GLY A 403 20.43 6.13 7.70
CA GLY A 403 19.67 5.32 6.77
C GLY A 403 20.32 5.20 5.40
N VAL A 404 19.54 4.64 4.49
CA VAL A 404 19.94 4.46 3.09
C VAL A 404 18.99 5.23 2.20
N TRP A 405 19.53 6.19 1.47
CA TRP A 405 18.81 6.94 0.44
C TRP A 405 18.94 6.24 -0.91
N ARG A 406 17.83 6.10 -1.61
CA ARG A 406 17.76 5.52 -2.96
C ARG A 406 17.24 6.59 -3.92
N PRO A 407 18.05 6.99 -4.91
CA PRO A 407 17.60 7.97 -5.90
C PRO A 407 16.40 7.43 -6.65
N ARG A 408 15.48 8.34 -7.02
CA ARG A 408 14.50 8.03 -8.04
C ARG A 408 15.18 8.19 -9.41
N ALA A 409 14.95 7.22 -10.30
CA ALA A 409 15.33 7.37 -11.70
C ALA A 409 14.68 8.63 -12.29
N SER A 410 15.50 9.56 -12.79
CA SER A 410 15.07 10.80 -13.40
C SER A 410 16.22 11.38 -14.23
N GLU A 411 15.97 11.54 -15.52
CA GLU A 411 16.93 12.14 -16.46
C GLU A 411 17.32 13.56 -16.05
N ALA A 412 16.38 14.33 -15.48
CA ALA A 412 16.60 15.71 -15.09
C ALA A 412 17.66 15.86 -13.97
N VAL A 413 17.81 14.85 -13.12
CA VAL A 413 18.80 14.83 -12.01
C VAL A 413 19.95 13.85 -12.27
N GLY A 414 19.97 13.18 -13.43
CA GLY A 414 21.05 12.29 -13.84
C GLY A 414 21.10 10.95 -13.11
N PHE A 415 20.01 10.51 -12.48
CA PHE A 415 19.90 9.19 -11.87
C PHE A 415 19.11 8.23 -12.76
N ASP A 416 19.57 6.99 -12.86
CA ASP A 416 18.90 5.90 -13.54
C ASP A 416 18.38 4.84 -12.55
N ALA A 417 17.72 3.80 -13.06
CA ALA A 417 17.17 2.72 -12.24
C ALA A 417 18.23 1.87 -11.52
N ASN A 418 19.51 1.98 -11.90
CA ASN A 418 20.62 1.21 -11.35
C ASN A 418 21.53 2.06 -10.45
N SER A 419 21.18 3.34 -10.26
CA SER A 419 22.01 4.28 -9.51
C SER A 419 22.18 3.81 -8.06
N PRO A 420 23.42 3.83 -7.53
CA PRO A 420 23.71 3.17 -6.27
C PRO A 420 23.07 3.91 -5.09
N PRO A 421 22.65 3.17 -4.05
CA PRO A 421 22.15 3.77 -2.82
C PRO A 421 23.25 4.57 -2.11
N ARG A 422 22.88 5.66 -1.42
CA ARG A 422 23.78 6.46 -0.57
C ARG A 422 23.48 6.22 0.90
N LYS A 423 24.53 6.12 1.73
CA LYS A 423 24.37 6.23 3.19
C LYS A 423 24.23 7.70 3.55
N VAL A 424 23.23 8.03 4.38
CA VAL A 424 23.00 9.39 4.86
C VAL A 424 22.84 9.38 6.37
N ILE A 425 23.46 10.36 7.02
CA ILE A 425 23.35 10.63 8.46
C ILE A 425 22.71 12.01 8.61
N VAL A 426 21.56 12.07 9.26
CA VAL A 426 20.90 13.32 9.60
C VAL A 426 21.13 13.61 11.07
N ARG A 427 21.90 14.66 11.38
CA ARG A 427 22.07 15.17 12.75
C ARG A 427 20.94 16.14 13.06
N ALA A 428 20.26 15.91 14.18
CA ALA A 428 19.13 16.74 14.61
C ALA A 428 19.06 16.87 16.13
N LYS A 429 18.60 18.04 16.60
CA LYS A 429 18.38 18.29 18.03
C LYS A 429 17.19 17.50 18.57
N LYS A 430 16.23 17.17 17.70
CA LYS A 430 15.05 16.35 17.98
C LYS A 430 14.75 15.41 16.82
N VAL A 431 14.28 14.22 17.16
CA VAL A 431 13.84 13.20 16.21
C VAL A 431 12.38 12.89 16.48
N ILE A 432 11.51 13.00 15.47
CA ILE A 432 10.12 12.58 15.54
C ILE A 432 9.96 11.35 14.64
N VAL A 433 9.65 10.21 15.24
CA VAL A 433 9.40 8.98 14.47
C VAL A 433 7.91 8.86 14.18
N SER A 434 7.55 9.01 12.91
CA SER A 434 6.19 8.94 12.38
C SER A 434 6.07 7.92 11.23
N GLY A 435 6.85 6.83 11.28
CA GLY A 435 6.88 5.77 10.27
C GLY A 435 5.64 4.86 10.23
N GLY A 436 4.61 5.16 11.03
CA GLY A 436 3.41 4.34 11.19
C GLY A 436 3.60 3.15 12.16
N GLN A 437 2.50 2.57 12.61
CA GLN A 437 2.49 1.53 13.66
C GLN A 437 3.35 0.31 13.33
N PHE A 438 3.43 -0.06 12.05
CA PHE A 438 4.21 -1.21 11.58
C PHE A 438 5.72 -0.98 11.70
N ASN A 439 6.22 0.16 11.22
CA ASN A 439 7.67 0.44 11.20
C ASN A 439 8.20 0.95 12.56
N LEU A 440 7.33 1.42 13.45
CA LEU A 440 7.71 1.88 14.79
C LEU A 440 8.17 0.76 15.73
N ARG A 441 7.71 -0.49 15.53
CA ARG A 441 8.08 -1.63 16.39
C ARG A 441 9.23 -2.48 15.85
N SER A 442 9.43 -2.54 14.53
CA SER A 442 10.51 -3.34 13.93
C SER A 442 11.92 -2.87 14.27
N SER A 443 12.09 -1.60 14.67
CA SER A 443 13.39 -1.00 14.98
C SER A 443 13.69 -0.92 16.49
N CYS A 444 12.76 -1.34 17.35
CA CYS A 444 12.86 -1.20 18.81
C CYS A 444 13.00 -2.53 19.56
N TYR A 445 13.33 -3.63 18.87
CA TYR A 445 13.69 -4.89 19.55
C TYR A 445 15.10 -4.77 20.14
N VAL A 446 15.21 -4.10 21.28
CA VAL A 446 16.29 -4.36 22.23
C VAL A 446 15.79 -5.54 23.06
N PRO A 447 16.37 -6.75 22.93
CA PRO A 447 16.03 -7.84 23.84
C PRO A 447 16.32 -7.36 25.27
N VAL A 448 15.32 -7.46 26.13
CA VAL A 448 15.48 -7.30 27.59
C VAL A 448 16.29 -8.48 28.11
#